data_AF-A0A7Y9ZKC7-F1
#
_entry.id   AF-A0A7Y9ZKC7-F1
#
_cell.length_a   1.000
_cell.length_b   1.000
_cell.length_c   1.000
_cell.angle_alpha   90.00
_cell.angle_beta   90.00
_cell.angle_gamma   90.00
#
_symmetry.space_group_name_H-M   'P 1'
#
loop_
_entity.id
_entity.type
_entity.pdbx_description
1 polymer ?
#
loop_
_entity_poly.entity_id
_entity_poly.type
_entity_poly.pdbx_seq_one_letter_code
_entity_poly.pdbx_strand_id
1 'polypeptide(L)'
;MPAFSPRTIRIPARRWATTYGRRMTIARPVAALAAITALVTSCSDTADDAAGAGKDDKPQETGIVATAAGGMKVEFTDFTVTCRPSEDDQPDAQIVSATSGWDFNRGPGGPTVPTEPAMLIEAADTTGRETLDLPHVEEWGNEKTFLVGFITEVGKEVELSSAEEQATGQIEVISASCDPEPRLEVRIDGTFGSEVSDATVTVKGYVSAD
;
A
#
# COMPACT_ATOMS: atom_id res chain seq x y z
N MET A 1 26.29 6.45 -47.46
CA MET A 1 25.88 6.66 -46.06
C MET A 1 24.87 7.80 -46.04
N PRO A 2 23.56 7.54 -45.92
CA PRO A 2 22.57 8.60 -45.88
C PRO A 2 22.43 9.16 -44.45
N ALA A 3 22.39 10.49 -44.34
CA ALA A 3 22.25 11.22 -43.10
C ALA A 3 20.79 11.15 -42.61
N PHE A 4 20.58 10.70 -41.37
CA PHE A 4 19.30 10.75 -40.69
C PHE A 4 19.06 12.17 -40.17
N SER A 5 17.96 12.79 -40.61
CA SER A 5 17.51 14.09 -40.12
C SER A 5 16.46 13.87 -39.02
N PRO A 6 16.66 14.37 -37.79
CA PRO A 6 15.72 14.15 -36.69
C PRO A 6 14.44 14.95 -36.93
N ARG A 7 13.30 14.25 -37.04
CA ARG A 7 11.97 14.88 -37.05
C ARG A 7 11.59 15.27 -35.63
N THR A 8 11.45 16.57 -35.39
CA THR A 8 10.89 17.13 -34.17
C THR A 8 9.41 16.80 -34.07
N ILE A 9 9.02 15.92 -33.15
CA ILE A 9 7.61 15.66 -32.83
C ILE A 9 7.16 16.75 -31.86
N ARG A 10 6.25 17.63 -32.30
CA ARG A 10 5.58 18.61 -31.43
C ARG A 10 4.33 17.95 -30.86
N ILE A 11 4.34 17.66 -29.56
CA ILE A 11 3.16 17.22 -28.83
C ILE A 11 2.32 18.48 -28.51
N PRO A 12 1.03 18.55 -28.90
CA PRO A 12 0.19 19.69 -28.55
C PRO A 12 -0.14 19.67 -27.05
N ALA A 13 0.13 20.80 -26.38
CA ALA A 13 -0.27 21.04 -25.00
C ALA A 13 -1.80 20.96 -24.87
N ARG A 14 -2.31 19.91 -24.22
CA ARG A 14 -3.72 19.84 -23.83
C ARG A 14 -3.94 20.80 -22.66
N ARG A 15 -4.77 21.82 -22.92
CA ARG A 15 -5.32 22.72 -21.89
C ARG A 15 -6.28 21.93 -21.02
N TRP A 16 -5.91 21.70 -19.76
CA TRP A 16 -6.84 21.22 -18.74
C TRP A 16 -7.71 22.40 -18.31
N ALA A 17 -8.98 22.35 -18.70
CA ALA A 17 -9.99 23.30 -18.27
C ALA A 17 -10.40 22.98 -16.83
N THR A 18 -9.92 23.79 -15.90
CA THR A 18 -10.41 23.86 -14.52
C THR A 18 -11.88 24.27 -14.53
N THR A 19 -12.77 23.30 -14.29
CA THR A 19 -14.20 23.59 -14.12
C THR A 19 -14.59 23.39 -12.65
N TYR A 20 -14.56 24.51 -11.94
CA TYR A 20 -15.56 24.96 -10.98
C TYR A 20 -16.44 23.91 -10.28
N GLY A 21 -16.12 23.71 -9.00
CA GLY A 21 -17.01 24.07 -7.90
C GLY A 21 -18.41 23.45 -7.90
N ARG A 22 -18.56 22.33 -7.18
CA ARG A 22 -19.85 21.92 -6.64
C ARG A 22 -19.72 21.68 -5.14
N ARG A 23 -20.13 22.69 -4.36
CA ARG A 23 -20.41 22.59 -2.93
C ARG A 23 -21.54 21.55 -2.74
N MET A 24 -21.20 20.33 -2.35
CA MET A 24 -22.22 19.41 -1.84
C MET A 24 -22.46 19.74 -0.37
N THR A 25 -23.68 20.14 -0.11
CA THR A 25 -24.21 20.50 1.20
C THR A 25 -24.42 19.23 2.00
N ILE A 26 -23.79 19.18 3.17
CA ILE A 26 -23.87 18.10 4.15
C ILE A 26 -25.31 18.02 4.69
N ALA A 27 -26.03 16.95 4.35
CA ALA A 27 -27.28 16.61 5.00
C ALA A 27 -26.97 15.76 6.24
N ARG A 28 -27.19 16.33 7.43
CA ARG A 28 -27.12 15.64 8.72
C ARG A 28 -28.43 14.87 8.96
N PRO A 29 -28.44 13.53 9.04
CA PRO A 29 -29.52 12.82 9.69
C PRO A 29 -29.31 12.85 11.21
N VAL A 30 -30.15 13.63 11.89
CA VAL A 30 -30.37 13.55 13.33
C VAL A 30 -31.09 12.22 13.60
N ALA A 31 -30.37 11.22 14.10
CA ALA A 31 -30.96 9.97 14.58
C ALA A 31 -31.10 10.04 16.10
N ALA A 32 -32.35 9.84 16.54
CA ALA A 32 -32.84 10.08 17.88
C ALA A 32 -32.33 9.08 18.92
N LEU A 33 -32.18 9.60 20.14
CA LEU A 33 -32.03 8.89 21.41
C LEU A 33 -33.00 7.70 21.53
N ALA A 34 -32.45 6.53 21.87
CA ALA A 34 -33.17 5.50 22.63
C ALA A 34 -32.27 5.08 23.80
N ALA A 35 -32.51 5.69 24.96
CA ALA A 35 -31.94 5.29 26.23
C ALA A 35 -32.65 4.02 26.71
N ILE A 36 -31.95 2.89 26.71
CA ILE A 36 -32.40 1.69 27.42
C ILE A 36 -31.57 1.59 28.69
N THR A 37 -32.19 2.02 29.78
CA THR A 37 -31.69 1.88 31.15
C THR A 37 -31.91 0.44 31.60
N ALA A 38 -30.90 -0.41 31.48
CA ALA A 38 -30.89 -1.72 32.14
C ALA A 38 -30.13 -1.59 33.47
N LEU A 39 -30.88 -1.38 34.54
CA LEU A 39 -30.41 -1.54 35.91
C LEU A 39 -30.21 -3.03 36.18
N VAL A 40 -28.96 -3.47 36.28
CA VAL A 40 -28.61 -4.76 36.88
C VAL A 40 -27.68 -4.49 38.06
N THR A 41 -28.28 -4.40 39.24
CA THR A 41 -27.59 -4.50 40.52
C THR A 41 -27.39 -5.99 40.83
N SER A 42 -26.14 -6.47 40.88
CA SER A 42 -25.81 -7.63 41.71
C SER A 42 -24.37 -7.54 42.24
N CYS A 43 -24.30 -7.45 43.57
CA CYS A 43 -23.24 -7.77 44.52
C CYS A 43 -21.77 -7.73 44.10
N SER A 44 -21.05 -6.87 44.82
CA SER A 44 -19.63 -7.00 45.14
C SER A 44 -19.31 -8.35 45.78
N ASP A 45 -18.23 -8.97 45.32
CA ASP A 45 -17.25 -9.60 46.22
C ASP A 45 -15.85 -9.50 45.59
N THR A 46 -14.91 -9.25 46.48
CA THR A 46 -13.48 -9.02 46.30
C THR A 46 -12.75 -10.15 45.58
N ALA A 47 -11.95 -9.82 44.57
CA ALA A 47 -10.61 -10.39 44.35
C ALA A 47 -9.86 -9.63 43.25
N ASP A 48 -8.65 -9.19 43.59
CA ASP A 48 -7.56 -8.90 42.66
C ASP A 48 -7.47 -10.00 41.60
N ASP A 49 -7.52 -9.62 40.33
CA ASP A 49 -6.64 -10.20 39.31
C ASP A 49 -6.63 -9.26 38.11
N ALA A 50 -5.49 -8.58 37.97
CA ALA A 50 -5.12 -7.89 36.75
C ALA A 50 -5.07 -8.92 35.62
N ALA A 51 -6.18 -9.11 34.93
CA ALA A 51 -6.22 -9.79 33.65
C ALA A 51 -5.50 -8.87 32.65
N GLY A 52 -4.17 -8.97 32.63
CA GLY A 52 -3.38 -8.55 31.49
C GLY A 52 -4.02 -9.18 30.27
N ALA A 53 -4.55 -8.35 29.38
CA ALA A 53 -4.88 -8.75 28.03
C ALA A 53 -3.55 -9.19 27.40
N GLY A 54 -3.21 -10.46 27.59
CA GLY A 54 -2.21 -11.15 26.81
C GLY A 54 -2.65 -10.98 25.38
N LYS A 55 -1.98 -10.08 24.66
CA LYS A 55 -2.06 -10.07 23.21
C LYS A 55 -1.65 -11.47 22.80
N ASP A 56 -2.54 -12.14 22.08
CA ASP A 56 -2.23 -13.41 21.43
C ASP A 56 -1.03 -13.15 20.51
N ASP A 57 0.19 -13.35 21.02
CA ASP A 57 1.45 -13.34 20.28
C ASP A 57 1.56 -14.62 19.44
N LYS A 58 0.50 -14.93 18.68
CA LYS A 58 0.63 -15.89 17.60
C LYS A 58 1.44 -15.18 16.51
N PRO A 59 2.50 -15.83 15.98
CA PRO A 59 3.20 -15.30 14.82
C PRO A 59 2.18 -14.95 13.74
N GLN A 60 2.14 -13.69 13.34
CA GLN A 60 1.28 -13.27 12.24
C GLN A 60 1.82 -13.95 10.98
N GLU A 61 0.99 -14.74 10.30
CA GLU A 61 1.41 -15.40 9.07
C GLU A 61 1.75 -14.34 8.02
N THR A 62 2.98 -14.41 7.48
CA THR A 62 3.42 -13.56 6.38
C THR A 62 2.65 -13.94 5.11
N GLY A 63 1.92 -12.99 4.56
CA GLY A 63 1.18 -13.13 3.31
C GLY A 63 0.29 -11.91 3.03
N ILE A 64 0.12 -11.59 1.75
CA ILE A 64 -0.79 -10.56 1.25
C ILE A 64 -1.85 -11.23 0.39
N VAL A 65 -3.11 -10.90 0.65
CA VAL A 65 -4.26 -11.38 -0.13
C VAL A 65 -4.90 -10.19 -0.83
N ALA A 66 -4.92 -10.25 -2.17
CA ALA A 66 -5.62 -9.31 -3.01
C ALA A 66 -6.94 -9.94 -3.49
N THR A 67 -8.07 -9.25 -3.28
CA THR A 67 -9.41 -9.74 -3.59
C THR A 67 -10.14 -8.78 -4.52
N ALA A 68 -10.42 -9.21 -5.75
CA ALA A 68 -11.24 -8.46 -6.69
C ALA A 68 -12.72 -8.40 -6.25
N ALA A 69 -13.48 -7.42 -6.75
CA ALA A 69 -14.91 -7.28 -6.44
C ALA A 69 -15.76 -8.52 -6.80
N GLY A 70 -15.32 -9.31 -7.79
CA GLY A 70 -15.94 -10.59 -8.16
C GLY A 70 -15.61 -11.76 -7.23
N GLY A 71 -14.81 -11.54 -6.18
CA GLY A 71 -14.40 -12.54 -5.20
C GLY A 71 -13.18 -13.37 -5.59
N MET A 72 -12.59 -13.15 -6.77
CA MET A 72 -11.32 -13.78 -7.13
C MET A 72 -10.23 -13.29 -6.17
N LYS A 73 -9.39 -14.23 -5.71
CA LYS A 73 -8.28 -13.96 -4.81
C LYS A 73 -6.95 -14.32 -5.45
N VAL A 74 -5.95 -13.50 -5.18
CA VAL A 74 -4.54 -13.78 -5.42
C VAL A 74 -3.83 -13.67 -4.09
N GLU A 75 -2.99 -14.65 -3.77
CA GLU A 75 -2.24 -14.71 -2.52
C GLU A 75 -0.74 -14.63 -2.85
N PHE A 76 -0.05 -13.72 -2.18
CA PHE A 76 1.40 -13.56 -2.25
C PHE A 76 1.98 -14.02 -0.91
N THR A 77 2.76 -15.08 -0.91
CA THR A 77 3.33 -15.69 0.31
C THR A 77 4.85 -15.87 0.24
N ASP A 78 5.44 -15.59 -0.91
CA ASP A 78 6.88 -15.72 -1.16
C ASP A 78 7.41 -14.36 -1.62
N PHE A 79 8.29 -13.77 -0.81
CA PHE A 79 8.76 -12.40 -0.99
C PHE A 79 10.28 -12.39 -1.08
N THR A 80 10.81 -11.62 -2.02
CA THR A 80 12.23 -11.26 -2.08
C THR A 80 12.39 -9.81 -1.64
N VAL A 81 13.23 -9.57 -0.64
CA VAL A 81 13.55 -8.22 -0.16
C VAL A 81 14.86 -7.74 -0.77
N THR A 82 14.85 -6.52 -1.26
CA THR A 82 16.03 -5.86 -1.83
C THR A 82 16.10 -4.42 -1.39
N CYS A 83 17.28 -3.83 -1.52
CA CYS A 83 17.51 -2.41 -1.27
C CYS A 83 18.07 -1.73 -2.52
N ARG A 84 17.68 -0.47 -2.69
CA ARG A 84 18.29 0.41 -3.69
C ARG A 84 18.35 1.85 -3.17
N PRO A 85 19.28 2.66 -3.69
CA PRO A 85 19.16 4.11 -3.54
C PRO A 85 17.85 4.59 -4.16
N SER A 86 17.22 5.60 -3.55
CA SER A 86 16.11 6.31 -4.18
C SER A 86 16.57 7.00 -5.47
N GLU A 87 15.65 7.12 -6.41
CA GLU A 87 15.89 7.81 -7.68
C GLU A 87 15.84 9.34 -7.51
N ASP A 88 16.28 10.04 -8.57
CA ASP A 88 16.42 11.48 -8.92
C ASP A 88 15.97 12.60 -7.95
N ASP A 89 15.01 12.39 -7.05
CA ASP A 89 14.43 13.41 -6.17
C ASP A 89 14.83 13.27 -4.68
N GLN A 90 15.43 12.14 -4.25
CA GLN A 90 15.82 11.90 -2.86
C GLN A 90 17.14 11.09 -2.75
N PRO A 91 18.29 11.63 -3.18
CA PRO A 91 19.51 10.85 -3.42
C PRO A 91 20.12 10.18 -2.17
N ASP A 92 19.76 10.62 -0.97
CA ASP A 92 20.29 10.07 0.28
C ASP A 92 19.38 8.96 0.88
N ALA A 93 18.14 8.84 0.42
CA ALA A 93 17.21 7.81 0.88
C ALA A 93 17.59 6.42 0.34
N GLN A 94 17.47 5.41 1.20
CA GLN A 94 17.46 4.00 0.80
C GLN A 94 16.02 3.51 0.75
N ILE A 95 15.66 2.84 -0.34
CA ILE A 95 14.35 2.23 -0.54
C ILE A 95 14.49 0.74 -0.35
N VAL A 96 13.68 0.20 0.56
CA VAL A 96 13.54 -1.23 0.78
C VAL A 96 12.33 -1.72 0.00
N SER A 97 12.47 -2.82 -0.73
CA SER A 97 11.42 -3.35 -1.60
C SER A 97 11.18 -4.83 -1.34
N ALA A 98 9.95 -5.21 -1.01
CA ALA A 98 9.49 -6.59 -1.00
C ALA A 98 8.73 -6.90 -2.29
N THR A 99 9.12 -7.96 -2.98
CA THR A 99 8.58 -8.33 -4.29
C THR A 99 8.13 -9.77 -4.30
N SER A 100 7.03 -10.07 -5.00
CA SER A 100 6.55 -11.42 -5.27
C SER A 100 6.16 -11.54 -6.74
N GLY A 101 6.47 -12.67 -7.39
CA GLY A 101 6.15 -12.87 -8.81
C GLY A 101 6.95 -11.96 -9.75
N TRP A 102 8.23 -11.68 -9.45
CA TRP A 102 9.13 -10.94 -10.34
C TRP A 102 10.31 -11.81 -10.79
N ASP A 103 10.62 -11.80 -12.08
CA ASP A 103 11.80 -12.51 -12.61
C ASP A 103 13.01 -11.58 -12.69
N PHE A 104 13.89 -11.67 -11.70
CA PHE A 104 15.17 -10.96 -11.64
C PHE A 104 16.30 -11.68 -12.41
N ASN A 105 16.06 -12.86 -12.99
CA ASN A 105 17.11 -13.68 -13.63
C ASN A 105 17.46 -13.26 -15.06
N ARG A 106 16.94 -12.13 -15.56
CA ARG A 106 17.32 -11.59 -16.88
C ARG A 106 18.68 -10.88 -16.91
N GLY A 107 19.43 -10.95 -15.81
CA GLY A 107 20.81 -10.46 -15.70
C GLY A 107 20.90 -9.00 -15.23
N PRO A 108 22.10 -8.53 -14.88
CA PRO A 108 22.32 -7.16 -14.43
C PRO A 108 21.91 -6.18 -15.55
N GLY A 109 20.91 -5.34 -15.29
CA GLY A 109 20.40 -4.34 -16.24
C GLY A 109 19.35 -4.84 -17.24
N GLY A 110 18.87 -6.08 -17.10
CA GLY A 110 17.65 -6.52 -17.78
C GLY A 110 16.41 -5.85 -17.15
N PRO A 111 15.36 -5.53 -17.93
CA PRO A 111 14.13 -5.02 -17.33
C PRO A 111 13.56 -6.09 -16.40
N THR A 112 13.27 -5.72 -15.16
CA THR A 112 12.48 -6.57 -14.26
C THR A 112 11.10 -6.71 -14.88
N VAL A 113 10.70 -7.93 -15.23
CA VAL A 113 9.38 -8.19 -15.82
C VAL A 113 8.57 -8.98 -14.80
N PRO A 114 7.35 -8.53 -14.45
CA PRO A 114 6.47 -9.29 -13.59
C PRO A 114 6.10 -10.62 -14.26
N THR A 115 6.14 -11.70 -13.48
CA THR A 115 5.53 -12.99 -13.80
C THR A 115 4.13 -12.99 -13.20
N GLU A 116 3.23 -12.29 -13.90
CA GLU A 116 1.79 -12.15 -13.66
C GLU A 116 1.15 -13.35 -12.91
N PRO A 117 0.54 -13.17 -11.72
CA PRO A 117 0.42 -11.93 -10.94
C PRO A 117 1.68 -11.61 -10.12
N ALA A 118 2.00 -10.32 -10.00
CA ALA A 118 3.15 -9.83 -9.25
C ALA A 118 2.75 -8.79 -8.20
N MET A 119 3.58 -8.62 -7.17
CA MET A 119 3.40 -7.64 -6.10
C MET A 119 4.72 -6.92 -5.84
N LEU A 120 4.65 -5.61 -5.57
CA LEU A 120 5.75 -4.77 -5.13
C LEU A 120 5.25 -3.91 -3.96
N ILE A 121 5.97 -3.94 -2.84
CA ILE A 121 5.79 -3.00 -1.73
C ILE A 121 7.14 -2.35 -1.46
N GLU A 122 7.17 -1.03 -1.39
CA GLU A 122 8.38 -0.26 -1.14
C GLU A 122 8.17 0.73 -0.02
N ALA A 123 9.19 0.91 0.81
CA ALA A 123 9.22 1.92 1.85
C ALA A 123 10.63 2.50 1.98
N ALA A 124 10.75 3.75 2.40
CA ALA A 124 12.05 4.27 2.82
C ALA A 124 12.58 3.51 4.06
N ASP A 125 13.90 3.37 4.15
CA ASP A 125 14.58 2.83 5.34
C ASP A 125 14.16 3.65 6.57
N THR A 126 13.51 2.96 7.51
CA THR A 126 12.97 3.54 8.73
C THR A 126 12.99 2.54 9.88
N THR A 127 13.45 3.03 11.02
CA THR A 127 13.35 2.31 12.30
C THR A 127 12.07 2.66 13.07
N GLY A 128 11.30 3.64 12.58
CA GLY A 128 10.06 4.09 13.18
C GLY A 128 8.85 3.42 12.56
N ARG A 129 7.86 3.10 13.40
CA ARG A 129 6.54 2.69 12.95
C ARG A 129 5.77 3.89 12.42
N GLU A 130 5.24 3.77 11.21
CA GLU A 130 4.46 4.79 10.54
C GLU A 130 3.17 4.19 9.96
N THR A 131 2.10 4.97 9.95
CA THR A 131 0.81 4.57 9.35
C THR A 131 0.39 5.64 8.37
N LEU A 132 0.18 5.22 7.13
CA LEU A 132 -0.13 6.08 5.99
C LEU A 132 -1.56 5.78 5.53
N ASP A 133 -2.38 6.82 5.46
CA ASP A 133 -3.74 6.72 4.91
C ASP A 133 -3.69 6.71 3.38
N LEU A 134 -4.55 5.91 2.75
CA LEU A 134 -4.66 5.83 1.29
C LEU A 134 -5.77 6.77 0.75
N PRO A 135 -5.58 7.39 -0.44
CA PRO A 135 -4.40 7.28 -1.28
C PRO A 135 -3.19 8.00 -0.69
N HIS A 136 -2.05 7.35 -0.76
CA HIS A 136 -0.78 7.95 -0.34
C HIS A 136 0.06 8.22 -1.58
N VAL A 137 0.38 9.49 -1.79
CA VAL A 137 1.30 9.92 -2.84
C VAL A 137 2.54 10.43 -2.15
N GLU A 138 3.71 10.01 -2.63
CA GLU A 138 4.99 10.50 -2.14
C GLU A 138 5.01 12.04 -2.10
N GLU A 139 5.33 12.59 -0.94
CA GLU A 139 5.55 14.03 -0.81
C GLU A 139 6.98 14.34 -1.25
N TRP A 140 7.11 15.15 -2.31
CA TRP A 140 8.41 15.57 -2.82
C TRP A 140 9.27 16.18 -1.71
N GLY A 141 10.48 15.63 -1.53
CA GLY A 141 11.45 16.06 -0.51
C GLY A 141 11.17 15.54 0.91
N ASN A 142 10.25 14.59 1.08
CA ASN A 142 9.95 13.97 2.38
C ASN A 142 10.16 12.45 2.32
N GLU A 143 11.41 12.05 2.54
CA GLU A 143 11.86 10.66 2.44
C GLU A 143 11.15 9.71 3.41
N LYS A 144 10.68 10.21 4.55
CA LYS A 144 9.97 9.39 5.53
C LYS A 144 8.61 8.90 5.04
N THR A 145 8.03 9.62 4.08
CA THR A 145 6.73 9.29 3.50
C THR A 145 6.85 8.45 2.23
N PHE A 146 8.03 7.97 1.85
CA PHE A 146 8.13 7.10 0.68
C PHE A 146 7.43 5.76 0.97
N LEU A 147 6.33 5.51 0.26
CA LEU A 147 5.60 4.26 0.30
C LEU A 147 4.96 4.00 -1.08
N VAL A 148 5.20 2.82 -1.63
CA VAL A 148 4.56 2.35 -2.85
C VAL A 148 3.97 0.97 -2.61
N GLY A 149 2.70 0.77 -2.93
CA GLY A 149 2.09 -0.55 -3.03
C GLY A 149 1.56 -0.76 -4.45
N PHE A 150 2.02 -1.81 -5.12
CA PHE A 150 1.65 -2.12 -6.50
C PHE A 150 1.40 -3.61 -6.71
N ILE A 151 0.35 -3.94 -7.47
CA ILE A 151 -0.04 -5.33 -7.78
C ILE A 151 -0.44 -5.44 -9.26
N THR A 152 0.00 -6.52 -9.93
CA THR A 152 -0.45 -6.91 -11.27
C THR A 152 -1.46 -8.06 -11.23
N GLU A 153 -2.29 -8.16 -12.26
CA GLU A 153 -3.37 -9.15 -12.46
C GLU A 153 -4.10 -9.62 -11.20
N VAL A 154 -5.12 -8.88 -10.79
CA VAL A 154 -6.13 -9.44 -9.87
C VAL A 154 -7.46 -9.52 -10.61
N GLY A 155 -7.71 -10.69 -11.21
CA GLY A 155 -8.86 -10.88 -12.09
C GLY A 155 -8.65 -10.27 -13.45
N LYS A 156 -9.35 -9.18 -13.74
CA LYS A 156 -9.25 -8.45 -15.03
C LYS A 156 -8.42 -7.18 -14.92
N GLU A 157 -8.06 -6.78 -13.70
CA GLU A 157 -7.35 -5.54 -13.43
C GLU A 157 -5.85 -5.81 -13.48
N VAL A 158 -5.13 -5.06 -14.31
CA VAL A 158 -3.73 -5.35 -14.66
C VAL A 158 -2.72 -4.48 -13.92
N GLU A 159 -3.12 -3.29 -13.47
CA GLU A 159 -2.26 -2.33 -12.78
C GLU A 159 -3.06 -1.73 -11.62
N LEU A 160 -2.67 -2.07 -10.39
CA LEU A 160 -3.33 -1.64 -9.15
C LEU A 160 -2.30 -0.95 -8.26
N SER A 161 -2.63 0.24 -7.79
CA SER A 161 -1.71 1.09 -7.01
C SER A 161 -2.38 1.64 -5.76
N SER A 162 -1.58 1.79 -4.70
CA SER A 162 -1.96 2.42 -3.44
C SER A 162 -2.12 3.95 -3.55
N ALA A 163 -1.64 4.55 -4.64
CA ALA A 163 -1.64 5.99 -4.85
C ALA A 163 -2.85 6.49 -5.68
N GLU A 164 -3.66 5.58 -6.24
CA GLU A 164 -4.80 5.94 -7.08
C GLU A 164 -5.92 6.63 -6.30
N GLU A 165 -6.64 7.56 -6.92
CA GLU A 165 -7.67 8.38 -6.26
C GLU A 165 -8.77 7.56 -5.56
N GLN A 166 -9.03 6.33 -6.02
CA GLN A 166 -10.01 5.40 -5.47
C GLN A 166 -9.45 4.52 -4.33
N ALA A 167 -8.14 4.58 -4.06
CA ALA A 167 -7.51 3.84 -2.97
C ALA A 167 -8.02 4.34 -1.62
N THR A 168 -8.19 3.42 -0.67
CA THR A 168 -8.70 3.74 0.68
C THR A 168 -8.12 2.77 1.72
N GLY A 169 -8.18 3.13 2.99
CA GLY A 169 -7.62 2.31 4.07
C GLY A 169 -6.21 2.76 4.44
N GLN A 170 -5.39 1.83 4.92
CA GLN A 170 -4.10 2.16 5.53
C GLN A 170 -3.01 1.14 5.21
N ILE A 171 -1.78 1.63 5.17
CA ILE A 171 -0.56 0.84 5.20
C ILE A 171 0.24 1.25 6.44
N GLU A 172 0.53 0.29 7.30
CA GLU A 172 1.40 0.48 8.47
C GLU A 172 2.78 -0.09 8.14
N VAL A 173 3.78 0.78 7.99
CA VAL A 173 5.18 0.40 7.93
C VAL A 173 5.66 0.22 9.36
N ILE A 174 5.97 -1.01 9.76
CA ILE A 174 6.40 -1.32 11.13
C ILE A 174 7.92 -1.16 11.22
N SER A 175 8.64 -1.66 10.22
CA SER A 175 10.07 -1.41 10.03
C SER A 175 10.48 -1.63 8.57
N ALA A 176 11.50 -0.90 8.13
CA ALA A 176 12.16 -1.11 6.84
C ALA A 176 13.65 -0.81 7.04
N SER A 177 14.56 -1.70 6.64
CA SER A 177 15.98 -1.47 6.88
C SER A 177 16.83 -2.12 5.80
N CYS A 178 17.90 -1.46 5.37
CA CYS A 178 18.91 -2.06 4.50
C CYS A 178 20.08 -2.68 5.26
N ASP A 179 20.31 -2.25 6.50
CA ASP A 179 21.41 -2.74 7.34
C ASP A 179 20.93 -3.53 8.59
N PRO A 180 21.64 -4.59 9.03
CA PRO A 180 22.78 -5.24 8.37
C PRO A 180 22.38 -6.13 7.17
N GLU A 181 21.10 -6.48 7.07
CA GLU A 181 20.50 -7.22 5.97
C GLU A 181 19.16 -6.54 5.60
N PRO A 182 18.75 -6.54 4.33
CA PRO A 182 17.47 -5.98 3.90
C PRO A 182 16.32 -6.64 4.66
N ARG A 183 15.39 -5.84 5.19
CA ARG A 183 14.19 -6.33 5.85
C ARG A 183 13.03 -5.36 5.69
N LEU A 184 11.83 -5.91 5.46
CA LEU A 184 10.60 -5.12 5.38
C LEU A 184 9.48 -5.77 6.19
N GLU A 185 8.91 -4.99 7.11
CA GLU A 185 7.78 -5.36 7.94
C GLU A 185 6.62 -4.36 7.72
N VAL A 186 5.55 -4.80 7.07
CA VAL A 186 4.43 -3.94 6.66
C VAL A 186 3.11 -4.66 6.90
N ARG A 187 2.10 -3.92 7.36
CA ARG A 187 0.70 -4.38 7.40
C ARG A 187 -0.13 -3.55 6.44
N ILE A 188 -0.95 -4.22 5.64
CA ILE A 188 -1.88 -3.58 4.71
C ILE A 188 -3.31 -3.94 5.12
N ASP A 189 -4.15 -2.92 5.27
CA ASP A 189 -5.61 -3.08 5.30
C ASP A 189 -6.24 -1.94 4.49
N GLY A 190 -6.47 -2.21 3.21
CA GLY A 190 -7.02 -1.20 2.33
C GLY A 190 -7.55 -1.72 1.01
N THR A 191 -7.76 -0.77 0.12
CA THR A 191 -8.23 -0.96 -1.25
C THR A 191 -7.26 -0.24 -2.16
N PHE A 192 -6.75 -0.92 -3.18
CA PHE A 192 -5.96 -0.30 -4.25
C PHE A 192 -6.87 0.03 -5.42
N GLY A 193 -6.62 1.16 -6.08
CA GLY A 193 -7.32 1.57 -7.29
C GLY A 193 -6.56 1.10 -8.53
N SER A 194 -7.26 0.97 -9.66
CA SER A 194 -6.60 0.71 -10.94
C SER A 194 -6.23 1.98 -11.67
N GLU A 195 -5.03 2.05 -12.25
CA GLU A 195 -4.60 3.19 -13.06
C GLU A 195 -5.33 3.25 -14.43
N VAL A 196 -5.91 2.12 -14.87
CA VAL A 196 -6.48 1.95 -16.21
C VAL A 196 -8.00 1.73 -16.22
N SER A 197 -8.63 1.67 -15.05
CA SER A 197 -10.08 1.44 -14.91
C SER A 197 -10.60 2.05 -13.60
N ASP A 198 -11.93 2.14 -13.44
CA ASP A 198 -12.54 2.53 -12.17
C ASP A 198 -12.61 1.38 -11.14
N ALA A 199 -11.96 0.25 -11.43
CA ALA A 199 -12.00 -0.91 -10.57
C ALA A 199 -11.12 -0.73 -9.33
N THR A 200 -11.44 -1.52 -8.31
CA THR A 200 -10.72 -1.54 -7.05
C THR A 200 -10.52 -2.97 -6.56
N VAL A 201 -9.46 -3.17 -5.79
CA VAL A 201 -9.11 -4.47 -5.21
C VAL A 201 -8.83 -4.30 -3.73
N THR A 202 -9.48 -5.11 -2.91
CA THR A 202 -9.18 -5.14 -1.47
C THR A 202 -7.86 -5.86 -1.25
N VAL A 203 -6.92 -5.22 -0.57
CA VAL A 203 -5.61 -5.77 -0.24
C VAL A 203 -5.49 -5.84 1.27
N LYS A 204 -5.27 -7.03 1.80
CA LYS A 204 -5.10 -7.27 3.23
C LYS A 204 -3.97 -8.22 3.50
N GLY A 205 -3.20 -7.95 4.54
CA GLY A 205 -2.25 -8.91 5.06
C GLY A 205 -1.04 -8.25 5.70
N TYR A 206 0.04 -9.03 5.74
CA TYR A 206 1.24 -8.69 6.46
C TYR A 206 2.46 -9.23 5.72
N VAL A 207 3.46 -8.40 5.54
CA VAL A 207 4.79 -8.80 5.05
C VAL A 207 5.74 -8.72 6.23
N SER A 208 6.49 -9.79 6.45
CA SER A 208 7.69 -9.82 7.29
C SER A 208 8.68 -10.69 6.54
N ALA A 209 9.64 -10.06 5.89
CA ALA A 209 10.62 -10.70 5.04
C ALA A 209 12.00 -10.06 5.22
N ASP A 210 13.02 -10.90 5.08
CA ASP A 210 14.44 -10.61 5.16
C ASP A 210 15.14 -11.08 3.86
#